data_AF-A0A3C1KPG4-F1
#
_entry.id   AF-A0A3C1KPG4-F1
#
_cell.length_a   1.000
_cell.length_b   1.000
_cell.length_c   1.000
_cell.angle_alpha   90.00
_cell.angle_beta   90.00
_cell.angle_gamma   90.00
#
_symmetry.space_group_name_H-M   'P 1'
#
loop_
_entity.id
_entity.type
_entity.pdbx_description
1 polymer ?
#
loop_
_entity_poly.entity_id
_entity_poly.type
_entity_poly.pdbx_seq_one_letter_code
_entity_poly.pdbx_strand_id
1 'polypeptide(L)'
;HRVTHSQWVPIMFVRMLKLPEDVRERYDVSSMQFAIHAAAPCPIEVKEQMIAWWGEVIVEYYAASEGIGITMIDSANWLTHKGSVGPSLMGSVHVVDDEG
;
A
#
# COMPACT_ATOMS: atom_id res chain seq x y z
N HIS A 1 -17.21 11.66 -8.60
CA HIS A 1 -17.87 10.77 -7.62
C HIS A 1 -17.09 10.77 -6.31
N ARG A 2 -17.72 10.52 -5.16
CA ARG A 2 -17.09 10.47 -3.81
C ARG A 2 -16.66 9.04 -3.48
N VAL A 3 -15.59 8.57 -4.12
CA VAL A 3 -15.12 7.19 -3.96
C VAL A 3 -14.61 6.96 -2.54
N THR A 4 -15.03 5.86 -1.91
CA THR A 4 -14.59 5.47 -0.56
C THR A 4 -13.56 4.35 -0.56
N HIS A 5 -13.57 3.50 -1.60
CA HIS A 5 -12.68 2.35 -1.74
C HIS A 5 -12.01 2.34 -3.11
N SER A 6 -10.72 2.03 -3.15
CA SER A 6 -9.96 2.00 -4.39
C SER A 6 -8.80 1.01 -4.35
N GLN A 7 -8.36 0.54 -5.53
CA GLN A 7 -7.22 -0.35 -5.71
C GLN A 7 -6.17 0.28 -6.62
N TRP A 8 -4.90 0.14 -6.24
CA TRP A 8 -3.75 0.80 -6.88
C TRP A 8 -2.57 -0.14 -7.07
N VAL A 9 -1.60 0.31 -7.87
CA VAL A 9 -0.25 -0.27 -7.94
C VAL A 9 0.79 0.81 -7.61
N PRO A 10 1.97 0.46 -7.05
CA PRO A 10 2.94 1.45 -6.57
C PRO A 10 3.37 2.49 -7.60
N ILE A 11 3.46 2.12 -8.88
CA ILE A 11 3.85 3.07 -9.93
C ILE A 11 2.82 4.20 -10.12
N MET A 12 1.54 3.98 -9.75
CA MET A 12 0.54 5.04 -9.76
C MET A 12 0.82 6.07 -8.67
N PHE A 13 1.16 5.64 -7.45
CA PHE A 13 1.56 6.56 -6.37
C PHE A 13 2.78 7.40 -6.75
N VAL A 14 3.80 6.77 -7.34
CA VAL A 14 4.97 7.49 -7.86
C VAL A 14 4.58 8.58 -8.85
N ARG A 15 3.66 8.28 -9.79
CA ARG A 15 3.20 9.25 -10.78
C ARG A 15 2.40 10.38 -10.14
N MET A 16 1.58 10.06 -9.14
CA MET A 16 0.76 11.05 -8.43
C MET A 16 1.62 12.00 -7.59
N LEU A 17 2.64 11.50 -6.89
CA LEU A 17 3.57 12.33 -6.13
C LEU A 17 4.48 13.19 -7.03
N LYS A 18 4.63 12.84 -8.32
CA LYS A 18 5.34 13.64 -9.32
C LYS A 18 4.50 14.76 -9.93
N LEU A 19 3.19 14.80 -9.66
CA LEU A 19 2.37 15.93 -10.09
C LEU A 19 2.82 17.20 -9.34
N PRO A 20 2.74 18.37 -9.99
CA PRO A 20 2.86 19.65 -9.30
C PRO A 20 1.93 19.70 -8.08
N GLU A 21 2.40 20.29 -6.99
CA GLU A 21 1.67 20.32 -5.72
C GLU A 21 0.30 20.99 -5.86
N ASP A 22 0.20 22.06 -6.64
CA ASP A 22 -1.05 22.76 -6.94
C ASP A 22 -2.08 21.90 -7.68
N VAL A 23 -1.61 20.96 -8.51
CA VAL A 23 -2.47 19.98 -9.17
C VAL A 23 -2.94 18.93 -8.16
N ARG A 24 -2.02 18.44 -7.33
CA ARG A 24 -2.28 17.39 -6.34
C ARG A 24 -3.29 17.85 -5.27
N GLU A 25 -3.11 19.06 -4.76
CA GLU A 25 -3.90 19.64 -3.67
C GLU A 25 -5.27 20.17 -4.11
N ARG A 26 -5.50 20.34 -5.41
CA ARG A 26 -6.80 20.77 -5.95
C ARG A 26 -7.91 19.73 -5.73
N TYR A 27 -7.57 18.46 -5.51
CA TYR A 27 -8.56 17.39 -5.39
C TYR A 27 -8.85 17.04 -3.93
N ASP A 28 -10.14 17.07 -3.57
CA ASP A 28 -10.62 16.56 -2.28
C ASP A 28 -10.61 15.02 -2.29
N VAL A 29 -9.73 14.44 -1.49
CA VAL A 29 -9.58 12.99 -1.28
C VAL A 29 -10.21 12.52 0.04
N SER A 30 -10.88 13.40 0.78
CA SER A 30 -11.41 13.11 2.12
C SER A 30 -12.52 12.04 2.17
N SER A 31 -13.11 11.69 1.02
CA SER A 31 -14.06 10.58 0.96
C SER A 31 -13.40 9.21 1.02
N MET A 32 -12.09 9.12 0.77
CA MET A 32 -11.37 7.85 0.80
C MET A 32 -11.38 7.27 2.22
N GLN A 33 -11.76 6.01 2.33
CA GLN A 33 -11.76 5.25 3.58
C GLN A 33 -10.79 4.08 3.51
N PHE A 34 -10.55 3.55 2.30
CA PHE A 34 -9.69 2.39 2.09
C PHE A 34 -9.07 2.40 0.69
N ALA A 35 -7.76 2.59 0.62
CA ALA A 35 -6.98 2.54 -0.63
C ALA A 35 -5.98 1.38 -0.56
N ILE A 36 -6.27 0.30 -1.27
CA ILE A 36 -5.43 -0.90 -1.24
C ILE A 36 -4.44 -0.91 -2.39
N HIS A 37 -3.18 -1.30 -2.14
CA HIS A 37 -2.17 -1.50 -3.19
C HIS A 37 -1.46 -2.84 -3.07
N ALA A 38 -0.99 -3.35 -4.22
CA ALA A 38 -0.25 -4.60 -4.33
C ALA A 38 0.53 -4.68 -5.66
N ALA A 39 0.89 -5.90 -6.07
CA ALA A 39 1.52 -6.28 -7.34
C ALA A 39 3.01 -5.91 -7.50
N ALA A 40 3.55 -5.00 -6.70
CA ALA A 40 4.98 -4.72 -6.66
C ALA A 40 5.38 -4.15 -5.29
N PRO A 41 6.67 -4.23 -4.90
CA PRO A 41 7.16 -3.52 -3.73
C PRO A 41 6.92 -2.01 -3.85
N CYS A 42 6.37 -1.40 -2.80
CA CYS A 42 6.22 0.06 -2.73
C CYS A 42 7.45 0.67 -2.04
N PRO A 43 8.19 1.61 -2.68
CA PRO A 43 9.30 2.29 -2.02
C PRO A 43 8.85 2.96 -0.72
N ILE A 44 9.66 2.85 0.34
CA ILE A 44 9.32 3.37 1.68
C ILE A 44 8.91 4.85 1.61
N GLU A 45 9.74 5.68 0.98
CA GLU A 45 9.51 7.12 0.86
C GLU A 45 8.18 7.44 0.13
N VAL A 46 7.83 6.64 -0.88
CA VAL A 46 6.59 6.81 -1.65
C VAL A 46 5.38 6.51 -0.77
N LYS A 47 5.43 5.41 -0.01
CA LYS A 47 4.32 5.03 0.88
C LYS A 47 4.15 6.03 2.02
N GLU A 48 5.24 6.54 2.61
CA GLU A 48 5.19 7.61 3.62
C GLU A 48 4.53 8.87 3.10
N GLN A 49 4.95 9.36 1.93
CA GLN A 49 4.38 10.58 1.34
C GLN A 49 2.90 10.40 0.99
N MET A 50 2.51 9.22 0.50
CA MET A 50 1.11 8.93 0.22
C MET A 50 0.27 8.87 1.51
N ILE A 51 0.77 8.24 2.59
CA ILE A 51 0.08 8.24 3.89
C ILE A 51 -0.02 9.65 4.45
N ALA A 52 1.03 10.47 4.33
CA ALA A 52 0.99 11.87 4.76
C ALA A 52 -0.05 12.69 3.99
N TRP A 53 -0.24 12.40 2.70
CA TRP A 53 -1.20 13.12 1.86
C TRP A 53 -2.64 12.61 2.00
N TRP A 54 -2.86 11.29 1.96
CA TRP A 54 -4.21 10.69 1.95
C TRP A 54 -4.70 10.29 3.35
N GLY A 55 -3.83 10.33 4.35
CA GLY A 55 -4.07 9.81 5.68
C GLY A 55 -3.84 8.29 5.77
N GLU A 56 -4.13 7.74 6.96
CA GLU A 56 -3.94 6.32 7.29
C GLU A 56 -5.01 5.39 6.65
N VAL A 57 -5.44 5.70 5.43
CA VAL A 57 -6.41 4.92 4.64
C VAL A 57 -5.73 3.91 3.71
N ILE A 58 -4.40 3.94 3.63
CA ILE A 58 -3.62 3.11 2.71
C ILE A 58 -3.36 1.74 3.33
N VAL A 59 -3.68 0.69 2.58
CA VAL A 59 -3.48 -0.71 2.96
C VAL A 59 -2.66 -1.40 1.88
N GLU A 60 -1.76 -2.29 2.27
CA GLU A 60 -0.97 -3.10 1.35
C GLU A 60 -1.27 -4.57 1.56
N TYR A 61 -1.37 -5.33 0.47
CA TYR A 61 -1.31 -6.78 0.53
C TYR A 61 -0.22 -7.32 -0.38
N TYR A 62 0.38 -8.43 0.05
CA TYR A 62 1.30 -9.22 -0.76
C TYR A 62 0.68 -10.59 -0.99
N ALA A 63 0.57 -10.98 -2.25
CA ALA A 63 -0.03 -12.23 -2.69
C ALA A 63 0.45 -12.58 -4.11
N ALA A 64 0.26 -13.83 -4.50
CA ALA A 64 0.55 -14.32 -5.85
C ALA A 64 -0.70 -14.99 -6.45
N SER A 65 -0.78 -15.03 -7.78
CA SER A 65 -1.89 -15.67 -8.52
C SER A 65 -2.06 -17.16 -8.20
N GLU A 66 -0.98 -17.80 -7.76
CA GLU A 66 -0.86 -19.21 -7.42
C GLU A 66 -1.58 -19.57 -6.11
N GLY A 67 -2.09 -18.57 -5.38
CA GLY A 67 -2.89 -18.79 -4.17
C GLY A 67 -2.08 -19.31 -2.98
N ILE A 68 -0.76 -19.08 -2.98
CA ILE A 68 0.17 -19.61 -1.97
C ILE A 68 0.06 -18.93 -0.58
N GLY A 69 -0.69 -17.84 -0.49
CA GLY A 69 -0.90 -17.10 0.74
C GLY A 69 -1.14 -15.62 0.49
N ILE A 70 -1.55 -14.91 1.54
CA ILE A 70 -1.80 -13.48 1.53
C ILE A 70 -1.28 -12.90 2.84
N THR A 71 -0.48 -11.83 2.77
CA THR A 71 -0.20 -10.95 3.92
C THR A 71 -0.88 -9.60 3.71
N MET A 72 -1.13 -8.87 4.80
CA MET A 72 -1.73 -7.53 4.72
C MET A 72 -1.24 -6.64 5.84
N ILE A 73 -1.05 -5.35 5.55
CA ILE A 73 -0.66 -4.34 6.53
C ILE A 73 -1.40 -3.02 6.29
N ASP A 74 -1.93 -2.44 7.35
CA ASP A 74 -2.51 -1.10 7.34
C ASP A 74 -1.44 -0.01 7.53
N SER A 75 -1.82 1.25 7.36
CA SER A 75 -0.91 2.39 7.49
C SER A 75 -0.29 2.50 8.88
N ALA A 76 -1.07 2.33 9.95
CA ALA A 76 -0.60 2.48 11.32
C ALA A 76 0.48 1.44 11.68
N ASN A 77 0.25 0.17 11.35
CA ASN A 77 1.24 -0.89 11.55
C ASN A 77 2.45 -0.73 10.62
N TRP A 78 2.23 -0.27 9.39
CA TRP A 78 3.33 -0.04 8.44
C TRP A 78 4.24 1.12 8.88
N LEU A 79 3.69 2.20 9.44
CA LEU A 79 4.49 3.33 9.95
C LEU A 79 5.44 2.93 11.09
N THR A 80 5.08 1.90 11.85
CA THR A 80 5.93 1.33 12.93
C THR A 80 6.86 0.21 12.44
N HIS A 81 6.60 -0.35 11.25
CA HIS A 81 7.35 -1.48 10.66
C HIS A 81 7.63 -1.24 9.16
N LYS A 82 8.26 -0.10 8.84
CA LYS A 82 8.45 0.35 7.45
C LYS A 82 9.16 -0.72 6.61
N GLY A 83 8.60 -1.01 5.44
CA GLY A 83 9.07 -2.06 4.53
C GLY A 83 8.45 -3.45 4.77
N SER A 84 7.69 -3.64 5.86
CA SER A 84 6.93 -4.87 6.08
C SER A 84 5.71 -4.97 5.14
N VAL A 85 5.34 -6.20 4.77
CA VAL A 85 4.09 -6.55 4.08
C VAL A 85 3.00 -7.08 5.04
N GLY A 86 3.29 -7.02 6.34
CA GLY A 86 2.36 -7.42 7.40
C GLY A 86 2.33 -8.90 7.73
N PRO A 87 1.50 -9.27 8.73
CA PRO A 87 1.26 -10.66 9.08
C PRO A 87 0.50 -11.40 7.97
N SER A 88 0.62 -12.73 7.98
CA SER A 88 -0.19 -13.61 7.14
C SER A 88 -1.65 -13.55 7.55
N LEU A 89 -2.54 -13.37 6.56
CA LEU A 89 -3.98 -13.56 6.69
C LEU A 89 -4.42 -14.95 6.20
N MET A 90 -3.68 -15.52 5.25
CA MET A 90 -3.96 -16.83 4.67
C MET A 90 -2.65 -17.54 4.36
N GLY A 91 -2.54 -18.80 4.78
CA GLY A 91 -1.31 -19.58 4.69
C GLY A 91 -0.37 -19.33 5.87
N SER A 92 0.66 -20.17 6.00
CA SER A 92 1.71 -20.01 7.01
C SER A 92 2.98 -19.53 6.33
N VAL A 93 3.57 -18.44 6.84
CA VAL A 93 4.85 -17.95 6.34
C VAL A 93 5.95 -18.86 6.88
N HIS A 94 6.75 -19.40 5.96
CA HIS A 94 7.96 -20.16 6.27
C HIS A 94 9.09 -19.57 5.45
N VAL A 95 10.12 -19.07 6.14
CA VAL A 95 11.31 -18.49 5.52
C VAL A 95 12.40 -19.55 5.54
N VAL A 96 12.93 -19.84 4.37
CA VAL A 96 13.97 -20.85 4.12
C VAL A 96 15.15 -20.18 3.45
N ASP A 97 16.33 -20.81 3.51
CA ASP A 97 17.46 -20.40 2.68
C ASP A 97 17.38 -21.06 1.29
N ASP A 98 18.46 -21.02 0.51
CA ASP A 98 18.49 -21.60 -0.84
C ASP A 98 18.46 -23.16 -0.82
N GLU A 99 18.71 -23.80 0.34
CA GLU A 99 18.68 -25.25 0.54
C GLU A 99 17.37 -25.77 1.16
N GLY A 100 16.59 -24.91 1.83
CA GLY A 100 15.27 -25.22 2.38
C GLY A 100 15.16 -25.01 3.88
#